data_AF-A0ABD3XTX2-F1
#
_entry.id   AF-A0ABD3XTX2-F1
#
_cell.length_a   1.000
_cell.length_b   1.000
_cell.length_c   1.000
_cell.angle_alpha   90.00
_cell.angle_beta   90.00
_cell.angle_gamma   90.00
#
_symmetry.space_group_name_H-M   'P 1'
#
loop_
_entity.id
_entity.type
_entity.pdbx_description
1 polymer ?
#
loop_
_entity_poly.entity_id
_entity_poly.type
_entity_poly.pdbx_seq_one_letter_code
_entity_poly.pdbx_strand_id
1 'polypeptide(L)'
;MTIFKNNCLIACLCYLCTIIGYILLTAGFVTPAWKIETSGGVTRYSGLIMACYSNLSCTFDVDTIKSYASGDFSGFQIGAMTLGIAAWVFGLVELVVVMVYSCFPLTVTGILSIIFAFVSGISGVVCVIIYGSGISTISALYNLSQLTASWSLGLFTGGSALMIAVGIILIVNVCVL
;
A
#
# COMPACT_ATOMS: atom_id res chain seq x y z
N MET A 1 -27.06 10.37 -25.96
CA MET A 1 -26.73 8.93 -25.84
C MET A 1 -25.23 8.65 -25.70
N THR A 2 -24.35 9.56 -26.17
CA THR A 2 -22.88 9.45 -26.05
C THR A 2 -22.34 9.66 -24.63
N ILE A 3 -22.93 10.57 -23.85
CA ILE A 3 -22.52 10.85 -22.45
C ILE A 3 -22.67 9.61 -21.55
N PHE A 4 -23.79 8.88 -21.66
CA PHE A 4 -24.02 7.64 -20.91
C PHE A 4 -23.03 6.51 -21.25
N LYS A 5 -22.57 6.42 -22.50
CA LYS A 5 -21.61 5.40 -22.94
C LYS A 5 -20.21 5.66 -22.38
N ASN A 6 -19.83 6.94 -22.26
CA ASN A 6 -18.55 7.34 -21.67
C ASN A 6 -18.50 7.08 -20.16
N ASN A 7 -19.59 7.36 -19.43
CA ASN A 7 -19.62 7.13 -17.97
C ASN A 7 -19.45 5.65 -17.59
N CYS A 8 -20.02 4.74 -18.39
CA CYS A 8 -19.90 3.30 -18.15
C CYS A 8 -18.48 2.77 -18.43
N LEU A 9 -17.82 3.30 -19.47
CA LEU A 9 -16.44 2.92 -19.80
C LEU A 9 -15.44 3.45 -18.77
N ILE A 10 -15.64 4.68 -18.28
CA ILE A 10 -14.82 5.27 -17.21
C ILE A 10 -15.00 4.50 -15.90
N ALA A 11 -16.23 4.16 -15.51
CA ALA A 11 -16.49 3.36 -14.31
C ALA A 11 -15.82 1.98 -14.39
N CYS A 12 -15.89 1.31 -15.54
CA CYS A 12 -15.22 0.03 -15.77
C CYS A 12 -13.69 0.15 -15.69
N LEU A 13 -13.11 1.21 -16.26
CA LEU A 13 -11.68 1.51 -16.15
C LEU A 13 -11.27 1.72 -14.69
N CYS A 14 -12.01 2.54 -13.94
CA CYS A 14 -11.79 2.75 -12.52
C CYS A 14 -11.84 1.44 -11.74
N TYR A 15 -12.82 0.58 -12.01
CA TYR A 15 -12.94 -0.72 -11.37
C TYR A 15 -11.71 -1.62 -11.64
N LEU A 16 -11.28 -1.74 -12.89
CA LEU A 16 -10.08 -2.51 -13.25
C LEU A 16 -8.82 -1.95 -12.60
N CYS A 17 -8.66 -0.62 -12.60
CA CYS A 17 -7.56 0.04 -11.92
C CYS A 17 -7.60 -0.23 -10.40
N THR A 18 -8.76 -0.15 -9.76
CA THR A 18 -8.89 -0.47 -8.33
C THR A 18 -8.51 -1.93 -8.03
N ILE A 19 -8.93 -2.89 -8.86
CA ILE A 19 -8.52 -4.30 -8.71
C ILE A 19 -7.01 -4.44 -8.80
N ILE A 20 -6.40 -3.91 -9.86
CA ILE A 20 -4.95 -4.01 -10.06
C ILE A 20 -4.22 -3.31 -8.90
N GLY A 21 -4.68 -2.13 -8.50
CA GLY A 21 -4.11 -1.36 -7.39
C GLY A 21 -4.18 -2.13 -6.08
N TYR A 22 -5.31 -2.77 -5.80
CA TYR A 22 -5.49 -3.57 -4.60
C TYR A 22 -4.64 -4.85 -4.61
N ILE A 23 -4.47 -5.50 -5.76
CA ILE A 23 -3.56 -6.64 -5.91
C ILE A 23 -2.12 -6.20 -5.64
N LEU A 24 -1.70 -5.05 -6.17
CA LEU A 24 -0.36 -4.49 -5.94
C LEU A 24 -0.15 -4.12 -4.46
N LEU A 25 -1.13 -3.48 -3.82
CA LEU A 25 -1.12 -3.20 -2.39
C LEU A 25 -1.00 -4.49 -1.57
N THR A 26 -1.79 -5.52 -1.91
CA THR A 26 -1.77 -6.80 -1.20
C THR A 26 -0.43 -7.51 -1.39
N ALA A 27 0.06 -7.62 -2.62
CA ALA A 27 1.35 -8.23 -2.92
C ALA A 27 2.49 -7.49 -2.21
N GLY A 28 2.50 -6.15 -2.25
CA GLY A 28 3.44 -5.34 -1.49
C GLY A 28 3.35 -5.57 0.01
N PHE A 29 2.14 -5.61 0.56
CA PHE A 29 1.90 -5.76 2.00
C PHE A 29 2.37 -7.11 2.55
N VAL A 30 2.08 -8.22 1.85
CA VAL A 30 2.39 -9.57 2.32
C VAL A 30 3.81 -10.02 1.99
N THR A 31 4.45 -9.42 0.99
CA THR A 31 5.78 -9.88 0.57
C THR A 31 6.86 -9.41 1.54
N PRO A 32 7.69 -10.33 2.05
CA PRO A 32 8.82 -10.00 2.92
C PRO A 32 9.99 -9.56 2.04
N ALA A 33 9.92 -8.36 1.49
CA ALA A 33 11.00 -7.79 0.67
C ALA A 33 10.84 -6.27 0.57
N TRP A 34 10.74 -5.57 1.68
CA TRP A 34 10.80 -4.09 1.74
C TRP A 34 12.21 -3.60 2.08
N LYS A 35 12.92 -4.38 2.88
CA LYS A 35 14.30 -4.15 3.30
C LYS A 35 15.07 -5.46 3.21
N ILE A 36 16.29 -5.40 2.71
CA ILE A 36 17.22 -6.52 2.65
C ILE A 36 18.41 -6.19 3.53
N GLU A 37 18.74 -7.06 4.47
CA GLU A 37 19.89 -6.95 5.36
C GLU A 37 20.75 -8.21 5.23
N THR A 38 22.05 -8.07 5.02
CA THR A 38 22.97 -9.21 4.99
C THR A 38 23.97 -9.08 6.14
N SER A 39 24.00 -10.06 7.03
CA SER A 39 24.94 -10.10 8.16
C SER A 39 25.44 -11.53 8.38
N GLY A 40 26.76 -11.70 8.48
CA GLY A 40 27.38 -13.01 8.78
C GLY A 40 27.04 -14.13 7.79
N GLY A 41 26.76 -13.82 6.52
CA GLY A 41 26.38 -14.81 5.50
C GLY A 41 24.90 -15.20 5.48
N VAL A 42 24.07 -14.63 6.38
CA VAL A 42 22.62 -14.78 6.37
C VAL A 42 21.99 -13.48 5.85
N THR A 43 21.06 -13.63 4.89
CA THR A 43 20.29 -12.50 4.36
C THR A 43 18.89 -12.52 4.96
N ARG A 44 18.49 -11.43 5.60
CA ARG A 44 17.15 -11.18 6.14
C ARG A 44 16.39 -10.28 5.17
N TYR A 45 15.24 -10.76 4.73
CA TYR A 45 14.28 -10.01 3.94
C TYR A 45 13.12 -9.61 4.85
N SER A 46 13.04 -8.32 5.17
CA SER A 46 11.99 -7.78 6.05
C SER A 46 10.92 -7.09 5.22
N GLY A 47 9.66 -7.46 5.43
CA GLY A 47 8.47 -6.77 4.91
C GLY A 47 7.77 -5.97 5.99
N LEU A 48 6.48 -5.67 5.76
CA LEU A 48 5.65 -4.94 6.73
C LEU A 48 5.12 -5.82 7.86
N ILE A 49 4.81 -7.09 7.57
CA ILE A 49 4.16 -8.03 8.50
C ILE A 49 4.94 -9.34 8.70
N MET A 50 5.92 -9.60 7.84
CA MET A 50 6.65 -10.85 7.79
C MET A 50 8.11 -10.57 7.48
N ALA A 51 8.99 -11.35 8.10
CA ALA A 51 10.39 -11.42 7.76
C ALA A 51 10.76 -12.85 7.38
N CYS A 52 11.60 -13.00 6.35
CA CYS A 52 12.14 -14.29 5.93
C CYS A 52 13.66 -14.23 5.89
N TYR A 53 14.30 -15.32 6.27
CA TYR A 53 15.74 -15.50 6.22
C TYR A 53 16.14 -16.39 5.05
N SER A 54 17.37 -16.22 4.54
CA SER A 54 17.91 -17.00 3.43
C SER A 54 18.01 -18.51 3.70
N ASN A 55 17.87 -18.94 4.95
CA ASN A 55 17.80 -20.35 5.36
C ASN A 55 16.36 -20.92 5.36
N LEU A 56 15.41 -20.27 4.67
CA LEU A 56 13.99 -20.65 4.55
C LEU A 56 13.17 -20.58 5.85
N SER A 57 13.70 -19.97 6.92
CA SER A 57 12.90 -19.65 8.09
C SER A 57 12.12 -18.34 7.85
N CYS A 58 10.80 -18.41 7.79
CA CYS A 58 9.92 -17.26 7.72
C CYS A 58 9.17 -17.14 9.05
N THR A 59 9.22 -15.95 9.64
CA THR A 59 8.53 -15.64 10.88
C THR A 59 7.56 -14.50 10.60
N PHE A 60 6.31 -14.66 11.03
CA PHE A 60 5.43 -13.51 11.17
C PHE A 60 6.08 -12.57 12.18
N ASP A 61 6.16 -11.30 11.84
CA ASP A 61 6.87 -10.28 12.62
C ASP A 61 6.09 -9.91 13.89
N VAL A 62 5.26 -10.81 14.44
CA VAL A 62 4.50 -10.63 15.68
C VAL A 62 5.42 -10.60 16.91
N ASP A 63 6.53 -11.34 16.87
CA ASP A 63 7.57 -11.21 17.89
C ASP A 63 8.28 -9.86 17.82
N THR A 64 8.25 -9.23 16.64
CA THR A 64 8.70 -7.86 16.45
C THR A 64 7.64 -6.85 16.94
N ILE A 65 6.34 -7.12 16.82
CA ILE A 65 5.29 -6.36 17.54
C ILE A 65 5.50 -6.38 19.06
N LYS A 66 5.94 -7.51 19.62
CA LYS A 66 6.30 -7.61 21.04
C LYS A 66 7.59 -6.87 21.37
N SER A 67 8.61 -6.93 20.52
CA SER A 67 9.84 -6.15 20.72
C SER A 67 9.66 -4.64 20.47
N TYR A 68 8.68 -4.27 19.64
CA TYR A 68 8.20 -2.90 19.42
C TYR A 68 7.50 -2.32 20.66
N ALA A 69 6.80 -3.16 21.42
CA ALA A 69 6.22 -2.77 22.70
C ALA A 69 7.27 -2.66 23.83
N SER A 70 8.44 -3.30 23.69
CA SER A 70 9.51 -3.26 24.70
C SER A 70 10.54 -2.13 24.52
N GLY A 71 10.39 -1.29 23.48
CA GLY A 71 11.10 0.00 23.39
C GLY A 71 12.42 0.02 22.60
N ASP A 72 12.83 -1.10 21.98
CA ASP A 72 14.16 -1.22 21.35
C ASP A 72 14.25 -0.81 19.87
N PHE A 73 13.13 -0.51 19.19
CA PHE A 73 13.14 0.09 17.84
C PHE A 73 12.05 1.16 17.63
N SER A 74 12.36 2.12 16.76
CA SER A 74 11.74 3.44 16.62
C SER A 74 10.27 3.41 16.16
N GLY A 75 9.43 4.27 16.77
CA GLY A 75 7.99 4.39 16.46
C GLY A 75 7.65 4.61 14.97
N PHE A 76 8.63 4.91 14.13
CA PHE A 76 8.51 4.98 12.67
C PHE A 76 8.07 3.65 12.03
N GLN A 77 8.57 2.49 12.48
CA GLN A 77 8.16 1.20 11.88
C GLN A 77 6.72 0.82 12.24
N ILE A 78 6.30 1.08 13.48
CA ILE A 78 4.92 0.89 13.92
C ILE A 78 3.98 1.86 13.17
N GLY A 79 4.40 3.12 13.01
CA GLY A 79 3.68 4.12 12.22
C GLY A 79 3.51 3.71 10.75
N ALA A 80 4.56 3.19 10.12
CA ALA A 80 4.46 2.66 8.77
C ALA A 80 3.53 1.44 8.70
N MET A 81 3.65 0.49 9.63
CA MET A 81 2.82 -0.72 9.66
C MET A 81 1.33 -0.38 9.81
N THR A 82 0.98 0.51 10.75
CA THR A 82 -0.41 0.94 10.96
C THR A 82 -1.00 1.64 9.74
N LEU A 83 -0.23 2.53 9.10
CA LEU A 83 -0.65 3.17 7.85
C LEU A 83 -0.76 2.19 6.68
N GLY A 84 0.13 1.20 6.60
CA GLY A 84 0.07 0.15 5.58
C GLY A 84 -1.16 -0.75 5.74
N ILE A 85 -1.51 -1.12 6.97
CA ILE A 85 -2.75 -1.84 7.29
C ILE A 85 -3.97 -0.98 6.92
N ALA A 86 -3.97 0.30 7.29
CA ALA A 86 -5.05 1.22 6.95
C ALA A 86 -5.21 1.31 5.41
N ALA A 87 -4.12 1.51 4.68
CA ALA A 87 -4.13 1.57 3.21
C ALA A 87 -4.72 0.31 2.59
N TRP A 88 -4.34 -0.86 3.11
CA TRP A 88 -4.84 -2.15 2.65
C TRP A 88 -6.33 -2.35 2.96
N VAL A 89 -6.78 -2.04 4.17
CA VAL A 89 -8.20 -2.15 4.56
C VAL A 89 -9.07 -1.17 3.78
N PHE A 90 -8.68 0.10 3.69
CA PHE A 90 -9.43 1.09 2.92
C PHE A 90 -9.41 0.78 1.42
N GLY A 91 -8.35 0.16 0.89
CA GLY A 91 -8.30 -0.32 -0.49
C GLY A 91 -9.28 -1.46 -0.75
N LEU A 92 -9.50 -2.36 0.23
CA LEU A 92 -10.52 -3.39 0.15
C LEU A 92 -11.94 -2.80 0.18
N VAL A 93 -12.18 -1.84 1.07
CA VAL A 93 -13.46 -1.12 1.13
C VAL A 93 -13.71 -0.40 -0.18
N GLU A 94 -12.71 0.27 -0.74
CA GLU A 94 -12.79 0.94 -2.02
C GLU A 94 -13.19 -0.02 -3.14
N LEU A 95 -12.55 -1.20 -3.21
CA LEU A 95 -12.87 -2.23 -4.19
C LEU A 95 -14.35 -2.63 -4.16
N VAL A 96 -14.94 -2.75 -2.98
CA VAL A 96 -16.37 -3.04 -2.81
C VAL A 96 -17.23 -1.84 -3.24
N VAL A 97 -16.86 -0.62 -2.85
CA VAL A 97 -17.63 0.59 -3.18
C VAL A 97 -17.62 0.87 -4.69
N VAL A 98 -16.48 0.76 -5.37
CA VAL A 98 -16.38 0.98 -6.82
C VAL A 98 -17.10 -0.11 -7.62
N MET A 99 -17.17 -1.34 -7.09
CA MET A 99 -17.98 -2.41 -7.67
C MET A 99 -19.46 -2.04 -7.66
N VAL A 100 -19.96 -1.57 -6.51
CA VAL A 100 -21.35 -1.11 -6.37
C VAL A 100 -21.61 0.08 -7.29
N TYR A 101 -20.71 1.06 -7.35
CA TYR A 101 -20.84 2.23 -8.24
C TYR A 101 -20.89 1.84 -9.72
N SER A 102 -20.11 0.83 -10.12
CA SER A 102 -20.10 0.31 -11.50
C SER A 102 -21.40 -0.40 -11.88
N CYS A 103 -22.06 -1.06 -10.94
CA CYS A 103 -23.38 -1.67 -11.15
C CYS A 103 -24.52 -0.65 -11.06
N PHE A 104 -24.41 0.32 -10.14
CA PHE A 104 -25.41 1.32 -9.85
C PHE A 104 -24.74 2.69 -9.67
N PRO A 105 -24.65 3.51 -10.72
CA PRO A 105 -23.91 4.78 -10.69
C PRO A 105 -24.71 5.85 -9.92
N LEU A 106 -24.75 5.71 -8.60
CA LEU A 106 -25.30 6.71 -7.69
C LEU A 106 -24.21 7.72 -7.32
N THR A 107 -24.54 9.01 -7.35
CA THR A 107 -23.60 10.09 -6.99
C THR A 107 -23.01 9.88 -5.59
N VAL A 108 -23.82 9.44 -4.63
CA VAL A 108 -23.37 9.16 -3.25
C VAL A 108 -22.30 8.08 -3.21
N THR A 109 -22.49 6.96 -3.93
CA THR A 109 -21.50 5.88 -3.99
C THR A 109 -20.23 6.32 -4.73
N GLY A 110 -20.35 7.18 -5.75
CA GLY A 110 -19.20 7.77 -6.43
C GLY A 110 -18.36 8.66 -5.50
N ILE A 111 -19.01 9.49 -4.69
CA ILE A 111 -18.33 10.34 -3.69
C ILE A 111 -17.63 9.49 -2.63
N LEU A 112 -18.28 8.44 -2.12
CA LEU A 112 -17.65 7.51 -1.18
C LEU A 112 -16.43 6.82 -1.80
N SER A 113 -16.53 6.41 -3.06
CA SER A 113 -15.43 5.78 -3.80
C SER A 113 -14.23 6.73 -3.92
N ILE A 114 -14.48 8.01 -4.23
CA ILE A 114 -13.43 9.04 -4.25
C ILE A 114 -12.72 9.11 -2.89
N ILE A 115 -13.47 9.18 -1.80
CA ILE A 115 -12.91 9.32 -0.45
C ILE A 115 -12.04 8.10 -0.10
N PHE A 116 -12.56 6.88 -0.28
CA PHE A 116 -11.82 5.67 0.08
C PHE A 116 -10.60 5.44 -0.81
N ALA A 117 -10.68 5.76 -2.10
CA ALA A 117 -9.54 5.73 -3.02
C ALA A 117 -8.41 6.67 -2.54
N PHE A 118 -8.73 7.92 -2.16
CA PHE A 118 -7.73 8.86 -1.63
C PHE A 118 -7.18 8.43 -0.27
N VAL A 119 -8.03 7.98 0.65
CA VAL A 119 -7.58 7.55 1.98
C VAL A 119 -6.63 6.35 1.84
N SER A 120 -6.99 5.35 1.02
CA SER A 120 -6.12 4.20 0.75
C SER A 120 -4.80 4.62 0.10
N GLY A 121 -4.87 5.41 -0.98
CA GLY A 121 -3.68 5.84 -1.71
C GLY A 121 -2.74 6.72 -0.90
N ILE A 122 -3.26 7.73 -0.18
CA ILE A 122 -2.44 8.65 0.62
C ILE A 122 -1.83 7.92 1.81
N SER A 123 -2.60 7.12 2.56
CA SER A 123 -2.04 6.35 3.68
C SER A 123 -0.95 5.37 3.20
N GLY A 124 -1.11 4.77 2.02
CA GLY A 124 -0.11 3.90 1.42
C GLY A 124 1.18 4.63 1.04
N VAL A 125 1.08 5.81 0.41
CA VAL A 125 2.25 6.65 0.10
C VAL A 125 2.96 7.10 1.38
N VAL A 126 2.22 7.56 2.38
CA VAL A 126 2.80 8.02 3.66
C VAL A 126 3.49 6.86 4.39
N CYS A 127 2.91 5.66 4.37
CA CYS A 127 3.54 4.43 4.87
C CYS A 127 4.92 4.21 4.23
N VAL A 128 5.01 4.30 2.90
CA VAL A 128 6.28 4.12 2.17
C VAL A 128 7.29 5.20 2.54
N ILE A 129 6.87 6.46 2.67
CA ILE A 129 7.76 7.58 3.04
C ILE A 129 8.33 7.37 4.45
N ILE A 130 7.48 7.01 5.42
CA ILE A 130 7.91 6.75 6.81
C ILE A 130 8.85 5.55 6.85
N TYR A 131 8.53 4.48 6.14
CA TYR A 131 9.38 3.29 6.09
C TYR A 131 10.74 3.58 5.42
N GLY A 132 10.73 4.27 4.28
CA GLY A 132 11.93 4.64 3.52
C GLY A 132 12.83 5.63 4.27
N SER A 133 12.26 6.59 5.00
CA SER A 133 13.04 7.48 5.87
C SER A 133 13.64 6.74 7.07
N GLY A 134 12.96 5.72 7.61
CA GLY A 134 13.54 4.84 8.62
C GLY A 134 14.76 4.06 8.10
N ILE A 135 14.69 3.55 6.87
CA ILE A 135 15.79 2.86 6.18
C ILE A 135 17.02 3.77 6.04
N SER A 136 16.85 4.99 5.51
CA SER A 136 17.97 5.91 5.29
C SER A 136 18.63 6.40 6.57
N THR A 137 17.86 6.53 7.66
CA THR A 137 18.38 6.92 8.97
C THR A 137 19.25 5.82 9.58
N ILE A 138 18.82 4.55 9.45
CA ILE A 138 19.56 3.39 9.97
C ILE A 138 20.83 3.14 9.15
N SER A 139 20.77 3.22 7.81
CA SER A 139 21.97 3.03 6.98
C SER A 139 23.05 4.07 7.27
N ALA A 140 22.66 5.32 7.54
CA ALA A 140 23.58 6.40 7.92
C ALA A 140 24.22 6.20 9.30
N LEU A 141 23.48 5.67 10.29
CA LEU A 141 24.01 5.42 11.63
C LEU A 141 24.99 4.24 11.68
N TYR A 142 24.74 3.19 10.89
CA TYR A 142 25.43 1.90 11.04
C TYR A 142 26.41 1.58 9.90
N ASN A 143 26.66 2.52 8.96
CA ASN A 143 27.55 2.32 7.80
C ASN A 143 27.25 1.00 7.04
N LEU A 144 25.97 0.60 6.97
CA LEU A 144 25.55 -0.59 6.23
C LEU A 144 25.62 -0.29 4.73
N SER A 145 26.56 -0.95 4.05
CA SER A 145 26.87 -0.73 2.63
C SER A 145 25.83 -1.27 1.64
N GLN A 146 24.81 -2.02 2.10
CA GLN A 146 23.80 -2.64 1.24
C GLN A 146 22.41 -2.60 1.87
N LEU A 147 21.79 -1.42 1.89
CA LEU A 147 20.35 -1.26 2.16
C LEU A 147 19.67 -0.88 0.84
N THR A 148 19.14 -1.86 0.13
CA THR A 148 18.42 -1.64 -1.14
C THR A 148 16.92 -1.68 -0.92
N ALA A 149 16.24 -0.64 -1.40
CA ALA A 149 14.79 -0.67 -1.55
C ALA A 149 14.44 -1.77 -2.56
N SER A 150 13.56 -2.68 -2.14
CA SER A 150 13.24 -3.87 -2.91
C SER A 150 11.89 -3.78 -3.60
N TRP A 151 11.69 -4.66 -4.58
CA TRP A 151 10.58 -4.62 -5.53
C TRP A 151 9.19 -4.57 -4.86
N SER A 152 8.99 -5.16 -3.68
CA SER A 152 7.67 -5.14 -3.02
C SER A 152 7.28 -3.77 -2.47
N LEU A 153 8.26 -2.93 -2.08
CA LEU A 153 8.02 -1.53 -1.72
C LEU A 153 7.58 -0.74 -2.97
N GLY A 154 8.16 -1.06 -4.13
CA GLY A 154 7.73 -0.54 -5.43
C GLY A 154 6.30 -0.96 -5.79
N LEU A 155 5.93 -2.23 -5.56
CA LEU A 155 4.56 -2.71 -5.78
C LEU A 155 3.55 -1.97 -4.89
N PHE A 156 3.86 -1.81 -3.60
CA PHE A 156 2.98 -1.10 -2.67
C PHE A 156 2.81 0.38 -3.04
N THR A 157 3.90 1.03 -3.46
CA THR A 157 3.89 2.41 -3.97
C THR A 157 3.06 2.51 -5.25
N GLY A 158 3.23 1.57 -6.18
CA GLY A 158 2.48 1.51 -7.43
C GLY A 158 0.99 1.33 -7.20
N GLY A 159 0.61 0.41 -6.30
CA GLY A 159 -0.79 0.23 -5.89
C GLY A 159 -1.39 1.50 -5.28
N SER A 160 -0.64 2.15 -4.38
CA SER A 160 -1.06 3.41 -3.74
C SER A 160 -1.26 4.54 -4.75
N ALA A 161 -0.32 4.70 -5.70
CA ALA A 161 -0.43 5.70 -6.76
C ALA A 161 -1.63 5.45 -7.68
N LEU A 162 -1.91 4.17 -7.97
CA LEU A 162 -3.07 3.79 -8.77
C LEU A 162 -4.39 4.13 -8.06
N MET A 163 -4.48 3.94 -6.74
CA MET A 163 -5.65 4.35 -5.95
C MET A 163 -5.87 5.87 -6.00
N ILE A 164 -4.80 6.66 -5.91
CA ILE A 164 -4.89 8.13 -6.07
C ILE A 164 -5.39 8.49 -7.48
N ALA A 165 -4.85 7.84 -8.52
CA ALA A 165 -5.28 8.07 -9.89
C ALA A 165 -6.76 7.73 -10.10
N VAL A 166 -7.24 6.63 -9.52
CA VAL A 166 -8.67 6.27 -9.53
C VAL A 166 -9.50 7.36 -8.88
N GLY A 167 -9.12 7.85 -7.70
CA GLY A 167 -9.81 8.95 -7.02
C GLY A 167 -9.91 10.21 -7.88
N ILE A 168 -8.83 10.59 -8.57
CA ILE A 168 -8.80 11.74 -9.49
C ILE A 168 -9.77 11.53 -10.67
N ILE A 169 -9.74 10.36 -11.31
CA ILE A 169 -10.61 10.05 -12.44
C ILE A 169 -12.08 10.06 -12.01
N LEU A 170 -12.39 9.49 -10.83
CA LEU A 170 -13.74 9.48 -10.29
C LEU A 170 -14.24 10.88 -9.93
N ILE A 171 -13.39 11.79 -9.45
CA ILE A 171 -13.78 13.20 -9.25
C ILE A 171 -14.27 13.80 -10.57
N VAL A 172 -13.52 13.61 -11.67
CA VAL A 172 -13.92 14.14 -12.98
C VAL A 172 -15.25 13.50 -13.43
N ASN A 173 -15.42 12.19 -13.21
CA ASN A 173 -16.61 11.47 -13.64
C ASN A 173 -17.88 11.72 -12.79
N VAL A 174 -17.72 12.01 -11.50
CA VAL A 174 -18.85 12.17 -10.55
C VAL A 174 -19.20 13.64 -10.32
N CYS A 175 -18.21 14.54 -10.35
CA CYS A 175 -18.39 15.93 -9.95
C CYS A 175 -18.38 16.93 -11.12
N VAL A 176 -17.85 16.55 -12.29
CA VAL A 176 -17.68 17.47 -13.44
C VAL A 176 -18.58 17.12 -14.63
N LEU A 177 -18.85 15.83 -14.84
CA LEU A 177 -19.71 15.29 -15.91
C LEU A 177 -21.12 14.96 -15.41
#